data_AF-A0A1M6SEN9-F1
#
_entry.id   AF-A0A1M6SEN9-F1
#
_cell.length_a   1.000
_cell.length_b   1.000
_cell.length_c   1.000
_cell.angle_alpha   90.00
_cell.angle_beta   90.00
_cell.angle_gamma   90.00
#
_symmetry.space_group_name_H-M   'P 1'
#
loop_
_entity.id
_entity.type
_entity.pdbx_description
1 polymer ?
#
loop_
_entity_poly.entity_id
_entity_poly.type
_entity_poly.pdbx_seq_one_letter_code
_entity_poly.pdbx_strand_id
1 'polypeptide(L)' 'MKVQIIVNGKEVKLKDFPKRVAYNLVLGFTKSLNLEEEPREITLHVWVEQEDRGSSQL' A
#
# COMPACT_ATOMS: atom_id res chain seq x y z
N MET A 1 5.79 1.19 14.86
CA MET A 1 5.14 1.26 13.53
C MET A 1 5.42 -0.03 12.79
N LYS A 2 4.39 -0.84 12.53
CA LYS A 2 4.52 -2.08 11.75
C LYS A 2 3.87 -1.82 10.38
N VAL A 3 4.61 -2.05 9.30
CA VAL A 3 4.12 -1.97 7.92
C VAL A 3 4.47 -3.27 7.24
N GLN A 4 3.46 -3.96 6.73
CA GLN A 4 3.60 -5.19 5.97
C GLN A 4 3.08 -4.95 4.56
N ILE A 5 3.88 -5.27 3.56
CA ILE A 5 3.46 -5.27 2.16
C ILE A 5 3.61 -6.69 1.65
N ILE A 6 2.54 -7.21 1.05
CA ILE A 6 2.51 -8.54 0.47
C ILE A 6 2.36 -8.38 -1.04
N VAL A 7 3.35 -8.87 -1.79
CA VAL A 7 3.35 -8.86 -3.27
C VAL A 7 3.36 -10.31 -3.74
N ASN A 8 2.36 -10.70 -4.51
CA ASN A 8 2.22 -12.08 -5.02
C ASN A 8 2.33 -13.14 -3.90
N GLY A 9 1.64 -12.89 -2.77
CA GLY A 9 1.65 -13.77 -1.61
C GLY A 9 2.93 -13.77 -0.76
N LYS A 10 3.92 -12.93 -1.08
CA LYS A 10 5.19 -12.85 -0.36
C LYS A 10 5.37 -11.52 0.36
N GLU A 11 5.80 -11.57 1.62
CA GLU A 11 6.13 -10.36 2.37
C GLU A 11 7.40 -9.69 1.82
N VAL A 12 7.30 -8.40 1.53
CA VAL A 12 8.43 -7.58 1.07
C VAL A 12 9.06 -6.88 2.28
N LYS A 13 10.35 -7.11 2.50
CA LYS A 13 11.11 -6.40 3.52
C LYS A 13 11.44 -4.98 3.06
N LEU A 14 10.80 -4.00 3.67
CA LEU A 14 11.06 -2.59 3.41
C LEU A 14 12.22 -2.06 4.25
N LYS A 15 12.98 -1.11 3.68
CA LYS A 15 13.91 -0.25 4.44
C LYS A 15 13.12 0.80 5.24
N ASP A 16 13.78 1.47 6.19
CA ASP A 16 13.10 2.37 7.13
C ASP A 16 12.42 3.57 6.46
N PHE A 17 13.09 4.18 5.48
CA PHE A 17 12.51 5.31 4.75
C PHE A 17 11.22 4.92 3.99
N PRO A 18 11.20 3.88 3.13
CA PRO A 18 9.97 3.39 2.51
C PRO A 18 8.85 3.02 3.50
N LYS A 19 9.17 2.39 4.64
CA LYS A 19 8.17 2.09 5.68
C LYS A 19 7.48 3.35 6.18
N ARG A 20 8.26 4.40 6.46
CA ARG A 20 7.75 5.68 6.97
C ARG A 20 6.87 6.38 5.94
N VAL A 21 7.28 6.37 4.67
CA VAL A 21 6.49 6.94 3.58
C VAL A 21 5.14 6.23 3.44
N ALA A 22 5.13 4.90 3.39
CA ALA A 22 3.91 4.11 3.26
C ALA A 22 2.95 4.36 4.45
N TYR A 23 3.46 4.31 5.68
CA TYR A 23 2.66 4.59 6.87
C TYR A 23 2.05 5.99 6.87
N ASN A 24 2.86 7.02 6.59
CA ASN A 24 2.40 8.40 6.61
C ASN A 24 1.35 8.67 5.52
N LEU A 25 1.52 8.09 4.33
CA LEU A 25 0.55 8.20 3.25
C LEU A 25 -0.80 7.62 3.67
N VAL A 26 -0.80 6.38 4.18
CA VAL A 26 -2.02 5.68 4.58
C VAL A 26 -2.69 6.38 5.77
N LEU A 27 -1.92 6.74 6.80
CA LEU A 27 -2.45 7.45 7.97
C LEU A 27 -3.01 8.84 7.61
N GLY A 28 -2.33 9.57 6.73
CA GLY A 28 -2.78 10.86 6.23
C GLY A 28 -4.11 10.74 5.50
N PHE A 29 -4.22 9.74 4.62
CA PHE A 29 -5.48 9.42 3.94
C PHE A 29 -6.58 9.07 4.94
N THR A 30 -6.35 8.17 5.90
CA THR A 30 -7.41 7.81 6.87
C THR A 30 -7.87 8.98 7.74
N LYS A 31 -6.97 9.91 8.08
CA LYS A 31 -7.35 11.14 8.80
C LYS A 31 -8.28 12.04 7.98
N SER A 32 -8.16 12.02 6.65
CA SER A 32 -9.06 12.77 5.75
C SER A 32 -10.46 12.15 5.64
N LEU A 33 -10.65 10.89 6.05
CA LEU A 33 -11.95 10.20 5.96
C LEU A 33 -12.93 10.57 7.09
N ASN A 34 -12.53 11.43 8.04
CA ASN A 34 -13.34 11.87 9.17
C ASN A 34 -14.07 10.70 9.88
N LEU A 35 -13.32 9.63 10.17
CA LEU A 35 -13.84 8.44 10.85
C LEU A 35 -14.32 8.79 12.26
N GLU A 36 -15.40 8.14 12.70
CA GLU A 36 -15.96 8.35 14.04
C GLU A 36 -14.98 7.95 15.16
N GLU A 37 -14.15 6.93 14.89
CA GLU A 37 -13.12 6.44 15.81
C GLU A 37 -11.74 6.38 15.15
N GLU A 38 -10.69 6.56 15.95
CA GLU A 38 -9.32 6.46 15.47
C GLU A 38 -8.95 4.98 15.17
N PRO A 39 -8.49 4.66 13.95
CA PRO A 39 -8.24 3.28 13.57
C PRO A 39 -7.00 2.72 14.29
N ARG A 40 -7.16 1.55 14.91
CA ARG A 40 -6.05 0.79 15.51
C ARG A 40 -5.26 -0.01 14.49
N GLU A 41 -5.91 -0.41 13.41
CA GLU A 41 -5.36 -1.18 12.30
C GLU A 41 -5.99 -0.70 10.99
N ILE A 42 -5.17 -0.60 9.93
CA ILE A 42 -5.60 -0.19 8.59
C ILE A 42 -5.13 -1.27 7.61
N THR A 43 -6.08 -1.88 6.90
CA THR A 43 -5.79 -2.87 5.84
C THR A 43 -6.12 -2.26 4.49
N LEU A 44 -5.18 -2.32 3.56
CA LEU A 44 -5.32 -1.81 2.20
C LEU A 44 -5.18 -2.95 1.20
N HIS A 45 -6.22 -3.17 0.39
CA HIS A 45 -6.18 -4.09 -0.74
C HIS A 45 -6.02 -3.27 -2.02
N VAL A 46 -4.99 -3.60 -2.81
CA VAL A 46 -4.70 -2.95 -4.08
C VAL A 46 -4.62 -4.04 -5.15
N TRP A 47 -5.44 -3.91 -6.19
CA TRP A 47 -5.44 -4.78 -7.35
C TRP A 47 -4.73 -4.07 -8.49
N VAL A 48 -3.77 -4.76 -9.11
CA VAL A 48 -3.06 -4.26 -10.29
C VAL A 48 -3.60 -5.04 -11.47
N GLU A 49 -4.41 -4.39 -12.31
CA GLU A 49 -4.81 -4.95 -13.60
C GLU A 49 -3.55 -5.05 -14.49
N GLN A 50 -3.31 -6.22 -15.08
CA GLN A 50 -2.27 -6.34 -16.10
C GLN A 50 -2.82 -5.67 -17.37
N GLU A 51 -2.42 -4.43 -17.62
CA GLU A 51 -2.46 -3.91 -18.99
C GLU A 51 -1.45 -4.76 -19.79
N ASP A 52 -1.96 -5.62 -20.67
CA ASP A 52 -1.16 -6.30 -21.68
C ASP A 52 -0.37 -5.21 -22.42
N ARG A 53 0.93 -5.11 -22.13
CA ARG A 53 1.84 -4.34 -22.96
C ARG A 53 1.98 -5.10 -24.27
N GLY A 54 1.01 -4.88 -25.16
CA GLY A 54 0.98 -5.38 -26.52
C GLY A 54 2.36 -5.21 -27.14
N SER A 55 2.96 -6.33 -27.45
CA SER A 55 4.16 -6.50 -28.24
C SER A 55 3.98 -5.86 -29.62
N SER A 56 4.35 -4.58 -29.76
CA SER A 56 4.70 -4.01 -31.06
C SER A 56 6.20 -4.19 -31.29
N GLN A 57 6.55 -5.39 -31.72
CA GLN A 57 7.74 -5.64 -32.54
C GLN A 57 7.26 -6.39 -33.79
N LEU A 58 6.97 -5.63 -34.86
CA LEU A 58 7.20 -5.99 -36.26
C LEU A 58 7.40 -4.69 -37.04
#